data_AF-A0A6P0SJ23-F1
#
_entry.id   AF-A0A6P0SJ23-F1
#
_cell.length_a   1.000
_cell.length_b   1.000
_cell.length_c   1.000
_cell.angle_alpha   90.00
_cell.angle_beta   90.00
_cell.angle_gamma   90.00
#
_symmetry.space_group_name_H-M   'P 1'
#
loop_
_entity.id
_entity.type
_entity.pdbx_description
1 polymer ?
#
loop_
_entity_poly.entity_id
_entity_poly.type
_entity_poly.pdbx_seq_one_letter_code
_entity_poly.pdbx_strand_id
1 'polypeptide(L)'
;MSNQEKINKATAKNFQWGTGCEGWHLLTSDDLTIAEEMMPPQSKGILHYHEYAQHFIYVLEGEASLEIDGTTHVLNRGDGKVVSPGSLQLSATCPLPPAVYFSD
;
A
#
# COMPACT_ATOMS: atom_id res chain seq x y z
N MET A 1 24.88 -9.48 5.13
CA MET A 1 23.90 -8.39 4.93
C MET A 1 24.57 -7.36 4.05
N SER A 2 24.16 -7.27 2.78
CA SER A 2 24.65 -6.21 1.90
C SER A 2 24.21 -4.87 2.47
N ASN A 3 25.12 -3.90 2.60
CA ASN A 3 24.73 -2.52 2.90
C ASN A 3 23.79 -2.06 1.78
N GLN A 4 22.51 -1.91 2.10
CA GLN A 4 21.55 -1.39 1.15
C GLN A 4 21.76 0.12 1.10
N GLU A 5 22.23 0.62 -0.05
CA GLU A 5 22.37 2.06 -0.25
C GLU A 5 21.02 2.77 -0.07
N LYS A 6 21.08 4.08 0.22
CA LYS A 6 19.88 4.93 0.35
C LYS A 6 18.98 4.76 -0.88
N ILE A 7 17.74 4.33 -0.67
CA ILE A 7 16.72 4.20 -1.72
C ILE A 7 15.63 5.28 -1.57
N ASN A 8 15.08 5.73 -2.70
CA ASN A 8 13.90 6.59 -2.76
C ASN A 8 13.21 6.39 -4.13
N LYS A 9 12.08 7.06 -4.37
CA LYS A 9 11.32 6.94 -5.63
C LYS A 9 12.11 7.21 -6.91
N ALA A 10 13.16 8.03 -6.87
CA ALA A 10 13.97 8.32 -8.04
C ALA A 10 14.94 7.17 -8.41
N THR A 11 15.24 6.28 -7.47
CA THR A 11 16.18 5.16 -7.66
C THR A 11 15.52 3.79 -7.59
N ALA A 12 14.34 3.71 -6.97
CA ALA A 12 13.57 2.49 -6.81
C ALA A 12 12.94 2.03 -8.13
N LYS A 13 12.75 0.71 -8.25
CA LYS A 13 12.02 0.12 -9.38
C LYS A 13 10.55 0.51 -9.27
N ASN A 14 10.06 1.29 -10.23
CA ASN A 14 8.65 1.63 -10.37
C ASN A 14 7.86 0.45 -10.96
N PHE A 15 6.61 0.32 -10.54
CA PHE A 15 5.60 -0.53 -11.14
C PHE A 15 4.25 0.20 -11.18
N GLN A 16 3.36 -0.30 -12.02
CA GLN A 16 2.00 0.21 -12.17
C GLN A 16 1.02 -0.89 -11.77
N TRP A 17 -0.09 -0.52 -11.15
CA TRP A 17 -1.13 -1.46 -10.78
C TRP A 17 -2.51 -0.80 -10.80
N GLY A 18 -3.57 -1.61 -10.89
CA GLY A 18 -4.94 -1.10 -10.96
C GLY A 18 -5.14 -0.06 -12.08
N THR A 19 -5.90 0.99 -11.77
CA THR A 19 -6.20 2.09 -12.72
C THR A 19 -5.42 3.34 -12.33
N GLY A 20 -4.21 3.48 -12.88
CA GLY A 20 -3.36 4.66 -12.70
C GLY A 20 -2.65 4.74 -11.35
N CYS A 21 -2.65 3.66 -10.56
CA CYS A 21 -1.85 3.60 -9.34
C CYS A 21 -0.40 3.29 -9.70
N GLU A 22 0.51 3.95 -9.01
CA GLU A 22 1.94 3.78 -9.17
C GLU A 22 2.54 3.22 -7.87
N GLY A 23 3.59 2.42 -7.98
CA GLY A 23 4.31 1.91 -6.82
C GLY A 23 5.81 1.89 -7.05
N TRP A 24 6.57 1.92 -5.97
CA TRP A 24 8.02 1.86 -5.97
C TRP A 24 8.49 0.83 -4.95
N HIS A 25 9.14 -0.25 -5.39
CA HIS A 25 9.72 -1.23 -4.49
C HIS A 25 10.98 -0.65 -3.82
N LEU A 26 10.88 -0.38 -2.53
CA LEU A 26 11.98 0.09 -1.69
C LEU A 26 12.78 -1.07 -1.10
N LEU A 27 12.10 -2.19 -0.85
CA LEU A 27 12.73 -3.45 -0.47
C LEU A 27 11.96 -4.60 -1.13
N THR A 28 12.67 -5.62 -1.58
CA THR A 28 12.07 -6.87 -2.04
C THR A 28 12.99 -8.01 -1.61
N SER A 29 12.47 -8.89 -0.78
CA SER A 29 13.13 -10.10 -0.30
C SER A 29 12.08 -11.19 -0.10
N ASP A 30 12.53 -12.42 0.20
CA ASP A 30 11.63 -13.55 0.38
C ASP A 30 10.70 -13.39 1.59
N ASP A 31 11.16 -12.68 2.63
CA ASP A 31 10.44 -12.51 3.90
C ASP A 31 9.71 -11.16 4.03
N LEU A 32 10.13 -10.16 3.25
CA LEU A 32 9.66 -8.78 3.38
C LEU A 32 9.72 -8.04 2.05
N THR A 33 8.60 -7.46 1.67
CA THR A 33 8.54 -6.44 0.62
C THR A 33 8.24 -5.10 1.30
N ILE A 34 8.78 -4.01 0.79
CA ILE A 34 8.35 -2.66 1.18
C ILE A 34 8.12 -1.90 -0.10
N ALA A 35 6.90 -1.41 -0.31
CA ALA A 35 6.59 -0.50 -1.41
C ALA A 35 6.03 0.82 -0.90
N GLU A 36 6.42 1.92 -1.53
CA GLU A 36 5.65 3.16 -1.46
C GLU A 36 4.68 3.15 -2.65
N GLU A 37 3.39 3.34 -2.41
CA GLU A 37 2.35 3.32 -3.43
C GLU A 37 1.63 4.65 -3.46
N MET A 38 1.27 5.12 -4.66
CA MET A 38 0.46 6.30 -4.89
C MET A 38 -0.79 5.90 -5.64
N MET A 39 -1.94 6.15 -5.02
CA MET A 39 -3.25 5.94 -5.61
C MET A 39 -3.86 7.29 -6.01
N PRO A 40 -4.18 7.54 -7.29
CA PRO A 40 -4.85 8.77 -7.70
C PRO A 40 -6.27 8.82 -7.14
N PRO A 41 -6.89 10.01 -7.01
CA PRO A 41 -8.26 10.13 -6.52
C PRO A 41 -9.23 9.25 -7.32
N GLN A 42 -10.24 8.70 -6.64
CA GLN A 42 -11.27 7.83 -7.22
C GLN A 42 -10.73 6.50 -7.78
N SER A 43 -9.49 6.13 -7.48
CA SER A 43 -8.95 4.81 -7.79
C SER A 43 -9.43 3.77 -6.78
N LYS A 44 -9.55 2.53 -7.26
CA LYS A 44 -9.95 1.37 -6.48
C LYS A 44 -9.03 0.22 -6.84
N GLY A 45 -8.53 -0.47 -5.82
CA GLY A 45 -7.75 -1.67 -5.98
C GLY A 45 -8.61 -2.87 -6.38
N ILE A 46 -7.98 -4.05 -6.36
CA ILE A 46 -8.64 -5.33 -6.59
C ILE A 46 -8.80 -6.01 -5.23
N LEU A 47 -9.94 -6.66 -5.03
CA LEU A 47 -10.20 -7.46 -3.83
C LEU A 47 -9.27 -8.68 -3.82
N HIS A 48 -8.44 -8.82 -2.78
CA HIS A 48 -7.47 -9.92 -2.66
C HIS A 48 -7.15 -10.19 -1.19
N TYR A 49 -6.38 -11.24 -0.91
CA TYR A 49 -5.86 -11.54 0.43
C TYR A 49 -4.45 -12.12 0.29
N HIS A 50 -3.67 -12.00 1.36
CA HIS A 50 -2.38 -12.67 1.48
C HIS A 50 -2.56 -13.96 2.26
N GLU A 51 -2.19 -15.10 1.68
CA GLU A 51 -2.40 -16.40 2.34
C GLU A 51 -1.49 -16.59 3.57
N TYR A 52 -0.26 -16.07 3.50
CA TYR A 52 0.77 -16.30 4.51
C TYR A 52 1.37 -15.01 5.08
N ALA A 53 1.37 -13.93 4.30
CA ALA A 53 1.97 -12.66 4.70
C ALA A 53 0.97 -11.80 5.46
N GLN A 54 1.44 -11.15 6.52
CA GLN A 54 0.73 -10.01 7.09
C GLN A 54 0.89 -8.84 6.13
N HIS A 55 -0.15 -8.02 6.00
CA HIS A 55 -0.06 -6.77 5.27
C HIS A 55 -0.22 -5.59 6.22
N PHE A 56 0.65 -4.60 6.14
CA PHE A 56 0.50 -3.37 6.91
C PHE A 56 0.51 -2.14 6.00
N ILE A 57 -0.49 -1.28 6.20
CA ILE A 57 -0.68 -0.04 5.43
C ILE A 57 -0.42 1.15 6.34
N TYR A 58 0.41 2.09 5.89
CA TYR A 58 0.64 3.37 6.59
C TYR A 58 0.51 4.57 5.66
N VAL A 59 -0.42 5.49 5.97
CA VAL A 59 -0.72 6.64 5.09
C VAL A 59 0.25 7.80 5.32
N LEU A 60 1.03 8.11 4.29
CA LEU A 60 1.99 9.22 4.25
C LEU A 60 1.34 10.56 3.86
N GLU A 61 0.33 10.52 3.01
CA GLU A 61 -0.41 11.69 2.53
C GLU A 61 -1.80 11.28 2.05
N GLY A 62 -2.75 12.21 2.08
CA GLY A 62 -4.13 11.98 1.65
C GLY A 62 -4.97 11.18 2.65
N GLU A 63 -6.03 10.58 2.12
CA GLU A 63 -6.95 9.70 2.83
C GLU A 63 -7.14 8.41 2.02
N ALA A 64 -7.06 7.27 2.71
CA ALA A 64 -7.31 5.95 2.12
C ALA A 64 -8.49 5.28 2.83
N SER A 65 -9.36 4.63 2.06
CA SER A 65 -10.37 3.72 2.58
C SER A 65 -9.92 2.29 2.34
N LEU A 66 -9.84 1.50 3.40
CA LEU A 66 -9.47 0.10 3.37
C LEU A 66 -10.65 -0.74 3.83
N GLU A 67 -11.20 -1.56 2.93
CA GLU A 67 -12.19 -2.56 3.29
C GLU A 67 -11.48 -3.85 3.68
N ILE A 68 -11.76 -4.38 4.88
CA ILE A 68 -11.24 -5.64 5.40
C ILE A 68 -12.41 -6.47 5.90
N ASP A 69 -12.60 -7.68 5.35
CA ASP A 69 -13.66 -8.61 5.74
C ASP A 69 -15.05 -7.94 5.80
N GLY A 70 -15.34 -7.06 4.83
CA GLY A 70 -16.59 -6.30 4.73
C GLY A 70 -16.72 -5.09 5.65
N THR A 71 -15.69 -4.78 6.46
CA THR A 71 -15.64 -3.58 7.31
C THR A 71 -14.76 -2.52 6.67
N THR A 72 -15.30 -1.31 6.49
CA THR A 72 -14.55 -0.17 5.97
C THR A 72 -13.81 0.56 7.08
N HIS A 73 -12.52 0.79 6.87
CA HIS A 73 -11.63 1.59 7.70
C HIS A 73 -11.17 2.81 6.91
N VAL A 74 -11.44 4.02 7.41
CA VAL A 74 -10.89 5.25 6.84
C VAL A 74 -9.59 5.57 7.57
N LEU A 75 -8.51 5.74 6.81
CA LEU A 75 -7.17 6.03 7.28
C LEU A 75 -6.75 7.42 6.76
N ASN A 76 -6.33 8.28 7.67
CA ASN A 76 -5.79 9.60 7.38
C ASN A 76 -4.27 9.55 7.41
N ARG A 77 -3.62 10.63 6.94
CA ARG A 77 -2.19 10.84 7.14
C ARG A 77 -1.75 10.54 8.58
N GLY A 78 -0.80 9.62 8.72
CA GLY A 78 -0.24 9.19 10.00
C GLY A 78 -0.92 7.96 10.61
N ASP A 79 -2.03 7.49 10.03
CA ASP A 79 -2.69 6.26 10.46
C ASP A 79 -2.02 5.03 9.84
N GLY A 80 -1.91 3.98 10.65
CA GLY A 80 -1.43 2.67 10.25
C GLY A 80 -2.48 1.58 10.54
N LYS A 81 -2.60 0.60 9.64
CA LYS A 81 -3.53 -0.51 9.80
C LYS A 81 -2.89 -1.82 9.37
N VAL A 82 -2.91 -2.78 10.28
CA VAL A 82 -2.54 -4.16 9.99
C VAL A 82 -3.75 -4.93 9.43
N VAL A 83 -3.46 -5.79 8.46
CA VAL A 83 -4.35 -6.77 7.86
C VAL A 83 -3.72 -8.14 8.06
N SER A 84 -4.45 -9.03 8.73
CA SER A 84 -3.98 -10.38 9.02
C SER A 84 -3.94 -11.23 7.75
N PRO A 85 -3.07 -12.25 7.67
CA PRO A 85 -3.15 -13.26 6.62
C PRO A 85 -4.56 -13.86 6.53
N GLY A 86 -5.04 -14.08 5.31
CA GLY A 86 -6.37 -14.63 5.03
C GLY A 86 -7.53 -13.62 5.10
N SER A 87 -7.32 -12.41 5.62
CA SER A 87 -8.35 -11.36 5.58
C SER A 87 -8.50 -10.80 4.17
N LEU A 88 -9.75 -10.74 3.69
CA LEU A 88 -10.07 -10.24 2.37
C LEU A 88 -10.05 -8.71 2.39
N GLN A 89 -9.17 -8.12 1.57
CA GLN A 89 -8.92 -6.69 1.57
C GLN A 89 -9.08 -6.03 0.22
N LEU A 90 -9.42 -4.75 0.25
CA LEU A 90 -9.55 -3.86 -0.90
C LEU A 90 -9.22 -2.43 -0.47
N SER A 91 -8.22 -1.83 -1.13
CA SER A 91 -7.90 -0.40 -0.97
C SER A 91 -8.69 0.44 -1.97
N ALA A 92 -9.23 1.58 -1.54
CA ALA A 92 -9.85 2.58 -2.39
C ALA A 92 -9.47 3.99 -1.92
N THR A 93 -9.38 4.93 -2.85
CA THR A 93 -9.17 6.35 -2.51
C THR A 93 -10.49 7.10 -2.47
N CYS A 94 -10.66 7.91 -1.43
CA CYS A 94 -11.70 8.93 -1.35
C CYS A 94 -11.37 10.07 -2.36
N PRO A 95 -12.29 10.96 -2.75
CA PRO A 95 -12.11 11.83 -3.92
C PRO A 95 -11.11 13.01 -3.75
N LEU A 96 -10.26 13.04 -2.71
CA LEU A 96 -9.26 14.10 -2.46
C LEU A 96 -8.03 13.55 -1.71
N PRO A 97 -6.87 14.26 -1.77
CA PRO A 97 -5.74 14.07 -2.71
C PRO A 97 -5.15 12.64 -2.70
N PRO A 98 -4.22 12.29 -3.63
CA PRO A 98 -3.69 10.92 -3.75
C PRO A 98 -3.22 10.37 -2.40
N ALA A 99 -3.64 9.14 -2.11
CA ALA A 99 -3.14 8.43 -0.96
C ALA A 99 -1.75 7.90 -1.30
N VAL A 100 -0.75 8.30 -0.52
CA VAL A 100 0.56 7.66 -0.56
C VAL A 100 0.66 6.77 0.67
N TYR A 101 0.95 5.48 0.51
CA TYR A 101 1.12 4.59 1.66
C TYR A 101 2.23 3.58 1.48
N PHE A 102 2.73 3.08 2.62
CA PHE A 102 3.63 1.94 2.66
C PHE A 102 2.84 0.64 2.77
N SER A 103 3.26 -0.39 2.04
CA SER A 103 2.80 -1.79 2.16
C SER A 103 3.99 -2.70 2.44
N ASP A 104 3.88 -3.55 3.47
CA ASP A 104 4.78 -4.69 3.73
C ASP A 104 4.06 -6.03 3.78
#